data_AF-A0A1F2T234-F1
#
_entry.id   AF-A0A1F2T234-F1
#
_cell.length_a   1.000
_cell.length_b   1.000
_cell.length_c   1.000
_cell.angle_alpha   90.00
_cell.angle_beta   90.00
_cell.angle_gamma   90.00
#
_symmetry.space_group_name_H-M   'P 1'
#
loop_
_entity.id
_entity.type
_entity.pdbx_description
1 polymer ?
#
loop_
_entity_poly.entity_id
_entity_poly.type
_entity_poly.pdbx_seq_one_letter_code
_entity_poly.pdbx_strand_id
1 'polypeptide(L)'
;MELAAVATFLHNIYNGMENILRLILKAKGVALPASETSHRDLLELSVLEKVLSGSLADQLFPYLAFRHFFVHSYGFLLDDAQLIPLAGSIPNVYDKFISDVDMFMEKRRAE
;
A
#
# COMPACT_ATOMS: atom_id res chain seq x y z
N MET A 1 -10.71 21.20 7.72
CA MET A 1 -9.30 21.00 8.11
C MET A 1 -9.03 19.56 8.56
N GLU A 2 -9.95 18.89 9.25
CA GLU A 2 -9.75 17.51 9.73
C GLU A 2 -9.64 16.47 8.60
N LEU A 3 -10.50 16.54 7.59
CA LEU A 3 -10.54 15.53 6.52
C LEU A 3 -9.32 15.55 5.59
N ALA A 4 -8.77 16.74 5.32
CA ALA A 4 -7.54 16.88 4.55
C ALA A 4 -6.33 16.28 5.27
N ALA A 5 -6.29 16.36 6.61
CA ALA A 5 -5.25 15.73 7.41
C ALA A 5 -5.37 14.19 7.36
N VAL A 6 -6.59 13.65 7.47
CA VAL A 6 -6.86 12.20 7.33
C VAL A 6 -6.47 11.71 5.93
N ALA A 7 -6.87 12.43 4.89
CA ALA A 7 -6.55 12.12 3.51
C ALA A 7 -5.02 12.13 3.25
N THR A 8 -4.32 13.13 3.78
CA THR A 8 -2.85 13.22 3.71
C THR A 8 -2.18 12.06 4.47
N PHE A 9 -2.69 11.71 5.64
CA PHE A 9 -2.21 10.58 6.42
C PHE A 9 -2.35 9.25 5.65
N LEU A 10 -3.52 8.98 5.09
CA LEU A 10 -3.79 7.80 4.27
C LEU A 10 -2.85 7.72 3.06
N HIS A 11 -2.68 8.83 2.35
CA HIS A 11 -1.77 8.93 1.22
C HIS A 11 -0.32 8.61 1.63
N ASN A 12 0.16 9.22 2.71
CA ASN A 12 1.53 9.05 3.18
C ASN A 12 1.82 7.61 3.65
N ILE A 13 0.90 7.01 4.40
CA ILE A 13 1.07 5.63 4.87
C ILE A 13 1.09 4.66 3.69
N TYR A 14 0.18 4.80 2.73
CA TYR A 14 0.12 3.92 1.59
C TYR A 14 1.38 4.04 0.71
N ASN A 15 1.82 5.27 0.44
CA ASN A 15 3.09 5.52 -0.25
C ASN A 15 4.29 4.88 0.47
N GLY A 16 4.31 4.96 1.80
CA GLY A 16 5.34 4.33 2.62
C GLY A 16 5.40 2.82 2.40
N MET A 17 4.25 2.14 2.44
CA MET A 17 4.14 0.70 2.17
C MET A 17 4.60 0.37 0.75
N GLU A 18 4.16 1.11 -0.27
CA GLU A 18 4.61 0.91 -1.64
C GLU A 18 6.13 1.06 -1.80
N ASN A 19 6.74 2.03 -1.11
CA ASN A 19 8.19 2.24 -1.18
C ASN A 19 8.97 1.08 -0.58
N ILE A 20 8.48 0.49 0.51
CA ILE A 20 9.06 -0.72 1.12
C ILE A 20 8.98 -1.88 0.12
N LEU A 21 7.82 -2.09 -0.53
CA LEU A 21 7.66 -3.15 -1.54
C LEU A 21 8.62 -2.96 -2.72
N ARG A 22 8.72 -1.74 -3.25
CA ARG A 22 9.68 -1.41 -4.32
C ARG A 22 11.12 -1.72 -3.92
N LEU A 23 11.51 -1.41 -2.68
CA LEU A 23 12.84 -1.71 -2.18
C LEU A 23 13.09 -3.22 -2.11
N ILE A 24 12.14 -3.98 -1.56
CA ILE A 24 12.24 -5.44 -1.45
C ILE A 24 12.35 -6.09 -2.83
N LEU A 25 11.48 -5.74 -3.77
CA LEU A 25 11.48 -6.28 -5.12
C LEU A 25 12.77 -5.94 -5.89
N LYS A 26 13.28 -4.71 -5.75
CA LYS A 26 14.60 -4.33 -6.28
C LYS A 26 15.71 -5.19 -5.69
N ALA A 27 15.70 -5.42 -4.38
CA ALA A 27 16.70 -6.25 -3.71
C ALA A 27 16.64 -7.74 -4.14
N LYS A 28 15.48 -8.19 -4.63
CA LYS A 28 15.31 -9.51 -5.25
C LYS A 28 15.76 -9.57 -6.72
N GLY A 29 16.12 -8.44 -7.33
CA GLY A 29 16.45 -8.36 -8.76
C GLY A 29 15.22 -8.43 -9.67
N VAL A 30 14.02 -8.22 -9.13
CA VAL A 30 12.78 -8.23 -9.90
C VAL A 30 12.64 -6.90 -10.64
N ALA A 31 12.39 -6.96 -11.95
CA ALA A 31 12.14 -5.76 -12.75
C ALA A 31 10.84 -5.10 -12.28
N LEU A 32 10.93 -3.84 -11.87
CA LEU A 32 9.76 -3.08 -11.47
C LEU A 32 8.96 -2.60 -12.70
N PRO A 33 7.64 -2.39 -12.57
CA PRO A 33 6.83 -1.78 -13.61
C PRO A 33 7.44 -0.44 -14.06
N ALA A 34 7.40 -0.19 -15.37
CA ALA A 34 8.09 0.94 -16.00
C ALA A 34 7.49 2.32 -15.64
N SER A 35 6.32 2.39 -15.01
CA SER A 35 5.68 3.65 -14.64
C SER A 35 5.40 3.77 -13.14
N GLU A 36 5.59 4.98 -12.62
CA GLU A 36 5.08 5.42 -11.32
C GLU A 36 3.55 5.52 -11.28
N THR A 37 2.83 5.04 -12.30
CA THR A 37 1.36 5.01 -12.34
C THR A 37 0.79 3.60 -12.18
N SER A 38 1.62 2.55 -12.26
CA SER A 38 1.15 1.17 -12.12
C SER A 38 1.34 0.61 -10.70
N HIS A 39 0.69 1.26 -9.75
CA HIS A 39 0.67 0.84 -8.34
C HIS A 39 -0.01 -0.51 -8.15
N ARG A 40 -0.91 -0.86 -9.08
CA ARG A 40 -1.60 -2.14 -9.11
C ARG A 40 -0.60 -3.26 -9.41
N ASP A 41 0.21 -3.08 -10.45
CA ASP A 41 1.24 -4.07 -10.82
C ASP A 41 2.24 -4.27 -9.69
N LEU A 42 2.59 -3.23 -8.93
CA LEU A 42 3.45 -3.36 -7.76
C LEU A 42 2.85 -4.30 -6.70
N LEU A 43 1.55 -4.16 -6.39
CA LEU A 43 0.88 -5.04 -5.42
C LEU A 43 0.80 -6.48 -5.95
N GLU A 44 0.40 -6.66 -7.20
CA GLU A 44 0.29 -7.98 -7.82
C GLU A 44 1.64 -8.69 -7.87
N LEU A 45 2.71 -7.97 -8.23
CA LEU A 45 4.07 -8.48 -8.23
C LEU A 45 4.57 -8.81 -6.82
N SER A 46 4.20 -8.02 -5.82
CA SER A 46 4.55 -8.29 -4.42
C SER A 46 3.89 -9.58 -3.90
N VAL A 47 2.67 -9.89 -4.35
CA VAL A 47 2.02 -11.18 -4.06
C VAL A 47 2.69 -12.33 -4.81
N LEU A 48 2.97 -12.14 -6.10
CA LEU A 48 3.65 -13.15 -6.93
C LEU A 48 5.01 -13.54 -6.33
N GLU A 49 5.75 -12.54 -5.85
CA GLU A 49 7.06 -12.69 -5.22
C GLU A 49 7.00 -13.11 -3.75
N LYS A 50 5.79 -13.40 -3.24
CA LYS A 50 5.48 -13.88 -1.89
C LYS A 50 5.94 -12.92 -0.78
N VAL A 51 6.04 -11.63 -1.10
CA VAL A 51 6.30 -10.56 -0.12
C VAL A 51 5.00 -10.21 0.62
N LEU A 52 3.86 -10.29 -0.08
CA LEU A 52 2.54 -10.09 0.50
C LEU A 52 1.67 -11.32 0.32
N SER A 53 0.75 -11.53 1.26
CA SER A 53 -0.39 -12.41 1.09
C SER A 53 -1.42 -11.79 0.14
N GLY A 54 -2.14 -12.63 -0.61
CA GLY A 54 -3.22 -12.16 -1.49
C GLY A 54 -4.34 -11.44 -0.71
N SER A 55 -4.67 -11.92 0.48
CA SER A 55 -5.69 -11.30 1.34
C SER A 55 -5.30 -9.93 1.87
N LEU A 56 -4.01 -9.65 2.05
CA LEU A 56 -3.52 -8.31 2.38
C LEU A 56 -3.53 -7.41 1.15
N ALA A 57 -3.17 -7.91 -0.04
CA ALA A 57 -3.28 -7.14 -1.27
C ALA A 57 -4.74 -6.69 -1.53
N ASP A 58 -5.71 -7.56 -1.26
CA ASP A 58 -7.13 -7.21 -1.34
C ASP A 58 -7.52 -6.06 -0.40
N GLN A 59 -6.97 -6.04 0.82
CA GLN A 59 -7.15 -4.96 1.78
C GLN A 59 -6.42 -3.66 1.37
N LEU A 60 -5.39 -3.74 0.53
CA LEU A 60 -4.61 -2.60 0.06
C LEU A 60 -5.24 -1.93 -1.19
N PHE A 61 -6.09 -2.62 -1.96
CA PHE A 61 -6.75 -2.05 -3.14
C PHE A 61 -7.59 -0.78 -2.85
N PRO A 62 -8.37 -0.69 -1.76
CA PRO A 62 -9.09 0.54 -1.43
C PRO A 62 -8.16 1.75 -1.23
N TYR A 63 -6.95 1.56 -0.69
CA TYR A 63 -5.96 2.62 -0.51
C TYR A 63 -5.32 3.05 -1.84
N LEU A 64 -5.11 2.10 -2.75
CA LEU A 64 -4.70 2.37 -4.12
C LEU A 64 -5.75 3.21 -4.86
N ALA A 65 -7.02 2.78 -4.78
CA ALA A 65 -8.13 3.51 -5.39
C ALA A 65 -8.25 4.92 -4.81
N PHE A 66 -8.12 5.05 -3.48
CA PHE A 66 -8.07 6.33 -2.81
C PHE A 66 -6.91 7.20 -3.29
N ARG A 67 -5.71 6.64 -3.49
CA ARG A 67 -4.56 7.40 -3.99
C ARG A 67 -4.78 7.93 -5.39
N HIS A 68 -5.34 7.12 -6.29
CA HIS A 68 -5.72 7.61 -7.63
C HIS A 68 -6.76 8.73 -7.55
N PHE A 69 -7.75 8.58 -6.69
CA PHE A 69 -8.75 9.61 -6.45
C PHE A 69 -8.14 10.89 -5.87
N PHE A 70 -7.35 10.80 -4.80
CA PHE A 70 -6.77 11.93 -4.07
C PHE A 70 -5.77 12.74 -4.89
N VAL A 71 -4.95 12.09 -5.72
CA VAL A 71 -3.95 12.79 -6.56
C VAL A 71 -4.62 13.64 -7.65
N HIS A 72 -5.82 13.26 -8.10
CA HIS A 72 -6.53 13.95 -9.20
C HIS A 72 -7.75 14.75 -8.76
N SER A 73 -8.24 14.54 -7.53
CA SER A 73 -9.47 15.17 -7.02
C SER A 73 -9.11 16.31 -6.09
N TYR A 74 -9.65 17.50 -6.37
CA TYR A 74 -9.58 18.63 -5.45
C TYR A 74 -10.19 18.25 -4.09
N GLY A 75 -9.59 18.72 -2.99
CA GLY A 75 -9.98 18.35 -1.62
C GLY A 75 -11.43 18.63 -1.19
N PHE A 76 -12.26 19.27 -2.02
CA PHE A 76 -13.70 19.46 -1.79
C PHE A 76 -14.54 18.22 -2.14
N LEU A 77 -13.98 17.24 -2.88
CA LEU A 77 -14.63 15.96 -3.19
C LEU A 77 -14.37 14.88 -2.13
N LEU A 78 -13.63 15.21 -1.06
CA LEU A 78 -13.37 14.27 0.01
C LEU A 78 -14.68 13.93 0.74
N ASP A 79 -14.94 12.63 0.87
CA ASP A 79 -16.14 12.09 1.50
C ASP A 79 -15.76 11.39 2.81
N ASP A 80 -16.24 11.95 3.93
CA ASP A 80 -16.05 11.40 5.28
C ASP A 80 -16.50 9.94 5.36
N ALA A 81 -17.57 9.57 4.66
CA ALA A 81 -18.13 8.22 4.68
C ALA A 81 -17.20 7.18 4.07
N GLN A 82 -16.21 7.60 3.27
CA GLN A 82 -15.20 6.73 2.67
C GLN A 82 -13.86 6.83 3.40
N LEU A 83 -13.46 8.03 3.81
CA LEU A 83 -12.16 8.30 4.42
C LEU A 83 -12.04 7.77 5.86
N ILE A 84 -13.07 7.97 6.67
CA ILE A 84 -13.03 7.59 8.09
C ILE A 84 -12.97 6.07 8.26
N PRO A 85 -13.76 5.24 7.55
CA PRO A 85 -13.60 3.79 7.63
C PRO A 85 -12.22 3.31 7.14
N LEU A 86 -11.71 3.91 6.07
CA LEU A 86 -10.40 3.55 5.52
C LEU A 86 -9.29 3.85 6.54
N ALA A 87 -9.31 5.05 7.13
CA ALA A 87 -8.38 5.44 8.19
C ALA A 87 -8.52 4.57 9.45
N GLY A 88 -9.75 4.22 9.85
CA GLY A 88 -10.00 3.33 10.98
C GLY A 88 -9.43 1.92 10.79
N SER A 89 -9.30 1.46 9.54
CA SER A 89 -8.75 0.13 9.23
C SER A 89 -7.21 0.08 9.16
N ILE A 90 -6.54 1.24 9.14
CA ILE A 90 -5.08 1.33 8.99
C ILE A 90 -4.29 0.51 10.01
N PRO A 91 -4.56 0.56 11.33
CA PRO A 91 -3.75 -0.17 12.30
C PRO A 91 -3.69 -1.68 11.98
N ASN A 92 -4.85 -2.27 11.68
CA ASN A 92 -4.94 -3.69 11.33
C ASN A 92 -4.25 -4.01 9.99
N VAL A 93 -4.40 -3.15 8.98
CA VAL A 93 -3.74 -3.33 7.68
C VAL A 93 -2.23 -3.21 7.81
N TYR A 94 -1.75 -2.25 8.61
CA TYR A 94 -0.34 -2.01 8.84
C TYR A 94 0.31 -3.15 9.63
N ASP A 95 -0.34 -3.66 10.67
CA ASP A 95 0.17 -4.80 11.46
C ASP A 95 0.32 -6.05 10.57
N LYS A 96 -0.67 -6.33 9.72
CA LYS A 96 -0.57 -7.42 8.73
C LYS A 96 0.54 -7.18 7.72
N PHE A 97 0.71 -5.94 7.26
CA PHE A 97 1.77 -5.58 6.32
C PHE A 97 3.16 -5.83 6.89
N ILE A 98 3.41 -5.38 8.13
CA ILE A 98 4.67 -5.64 8.81
C ILE A 98 4.87 -7.13 9.04
N SER A 99 3.83 -7.86 9.46
CA SER A 99 3.92 -9.31 9.63
C SER A 99 4.29 -10.03 8.33
N ASP A 100 3.66 -9.69 7.19
CA ASP A 100 3.97 -10.29 5.89
C ASP A 100 5.42 -10.00 5.46
N VAL A 101 5.87 -8.75 5.64
CA VAL A 101 7.24 -8.34 5.34
C VAL A 101 8.26 -9.04 6.23
N ASP A 102 8.00 -9.14 7.53
CA ASP A 102 8.90 -9.80 8.48
C ASP A 102 9.03 -11.30 8.19
N MET A 103 7.90 -11.99 7.97
CA MET A 103 7.90 -13.40 7.56
C MET A 103 8.68 -13.62 6.26
N PHE A 104 8.51 -12.72 5.28
CA PHE A 104 9.27 -12.76 4.04
C PHE A 104 10.79 -12.61 4.29
N MET A 105 11.18 -11.64 5.13
CA MET A 105 12.59 -11.37 5.46
C MET A 105 13.24 -12.51 6.23
N GLU A 106 12.53 -13.12 7.18
CA GLU A 106 12.99 -14.30 7.92
C GLU A 106 13.25 -15.48 6.99
N LYS A 107 12.29 -15.77 6.09
CA LYS A 107 12.43 -16.84 5.11
C LYS A 107 13.66 -16.65 4.22
N ARG A 108 13.89 -15.42 3.74
CA ARG A 108 15.06 -15.10 2.91
C ARG A 108 16.40 -15.28 3.64
N ARG A 109 16.45 -15.10 4.96
CA ARG A 109 17.69 -15.31 5.75
C ARG A 109 18.00 -16.79 5.97
N ALA A 110 17.01 -17.67 5.82
CA ALA A 110 17.16 -19.10 5.99
C ALA A 110 17.59 -19.83 4.69
N GLU A 111 17.60 -19.12 3.56
CA GLU A 111 18.04 -19.59 2.22
C GLU A 111 19.51 -19.23 1.97
#